data_AF-H9WAW9-F1
#
_entry.id   AF-H9WAW9-F1
#
_cell.length_a   1.000
_cell.length_b   1.000
_cell.length_c   1.000
_cell.angle_alpha   90.00
_cell.angle_beta   90.00
_cell.angle_gamma   90.00
#
_symmetry.space_group_name_H-M   'P 1'
#
loop_
_entity.id
_entity.type
_entity.pdbx_description
1 polymer ?
#
loop_
_entity_poly.entity_id
_entity_poly.type
_entity_poly.pdbx_seq_one_letter_code
_entity_poly.pdbx_strand_id
1 'polypeptide(L)'
;RDSKQRQQYESDVGYKIENIIAFEGHQRIERLESKAKWTQRMRKACFQSISFSEDTVAEVKAMLDEHAAGWGLKKEEDDLLLTWKGHNVVFATAWVPSHL
;
A
#
# COMPACT_ATOMS: atom_id res chain seq x y z
N ARG A 1 -17.69 2.66 18.86
CA ARG A 1 -18.34 1.55 18.11
C ARG A 1 -19.36 2.11 17.13
N ASP A 2 -20.11 3.13 17.53
CA ASP A 2 -21.23 3.70 16.76
C ASP A 2 -20.81 4.83 15.81
N SER A 3 -19.53 4.84 15.38
CA SER A 3 -19.07 5.81 14.39
C SER A 3 -19.61 5.43 13.02
N LYS A 4 -20.46 6.29 12.45
CA LYS A 4 -21.01 6.11 11.09
C LYS A 4 -19.90 6.01 10.04
N GLN A 5 -18.84 6.80 10.20
CA GLN A 5 -17.69 6.76 9.30
C GLN A 5 -16.99 5.39 9.35
N ARG A 6 -16.79 4.84 10.55
CA ARG A 6 -16.22 3.50 10.70
C ARG A 6 -17.10 2.44 10.06
N GLN A 7 -18.42 2.49 10.27
CA GLN A 7 -19.36 1.56 9.67
C GLN A 7 -19.32 1.59 8.14
N GLN A 8 -19.18 2.78 7.55
CA GLN A 8 -19.02 2.91 6.10
C GLN A 8 -17.73 2.23 5.62
N TYR A 9 -16.59 2.50 6.25
CA TYR A 9 -15.32 1.86 5.89
C TYR A 9 -15.35 0.34 6.06
N GLU A 10 -15.97 -0.17 7.12
CA GLU A 10 -16.12 -1.60 7.34
C GLU A 10 -17.02 -2.26 6.28
N SER A 11 -18.07 -1.58 5.84
CA SER A 11 -18.93 -2.01 4.74
C SER A 11 -18.16 -2.12 3.42
N ASP A 12 -17.37 -1.09 3.09
CA ASP A 12 -16.54 -1.07 1.89
C ASP A 12 -15.51 -2.21 1.90
N VAL A 13 -14.86 -2.47 3.05
CA VAL A 13 -13.96 -3.62 3.22
C VAL A 13 -14.73 -4.95 3.10
N GLY A 14 -15.95 -5.03 3.62
CA GLY A 14 -16.84 -6.17 3.48
C GLY A 14 -17.10 -6.53 2.02
N TYR A 15 -17.43 -5.55 1.19
CA TYR A 15 -17.60 -5.75 -0.25
C TYR A 15 -16.32 -6.24 -0.94
N LYS A 16 -15.15 -5.76 -0.51
CA LYS A 16 -13.88 -6.25 -1.06
C LYS A 16 -13.63 -7.72 -0.71
N ILE A 17 -13.89 -8.09 0.54
CA ILE A 17 -13.78 -9.48 0.99
C ILE A 17 -14.73 -10.37 0.21
N GLU A 18 -15.98 -9.95 0.04
CA GLU A 18 -16.98 -10.68 -0.75
C GLU A 18 -16.52 -10.84 -2.20
N ASN A 19 -16.01 -9.78 -2.84
CA ASN A 19 -15.53 -9.85 -4.21
C ASN A 19 -14.34 -10.80 -4.37
N ILE A 20 -13.44 -10.85 -3.40
CA ILE A 20 -12.29 -11.78 -3.43
C ILE A 20 -12.75 -13.24 -3.33
N ILE A 21 -13.73 -13.53 -2.47
CA ILE A 21 -14.15 -14.91 -2.13
C ILE A 21 -15.21 -15.46 -3.09
N ALA A 22 -16.22 -14.66 -3.44
CA ALA A 22 -17.43 -15.16 -4.09
C ALA A 22 -17.44 -14.95 -5.62
N PHE A 23 -16.61 -14.04 -6.14
CA PHE A 23 -16.62 -13.70 -7.56
C PHE A 23 -15.45 -14.39 -8.27
N GLU A 24 -15.65 -14.73 -9.55
CA GLU A 24 -14.64 -15.40 -10.37
C GLU A 24 -14.46 -14.76 -11.75
N GLY A 25 -13.36 -15.11 -12.42
CA GLY A 25 -13.04 -14.58 -13.75
C GLY A 25 -13.08 -13.05 -13.80
N HIS A 26 -13.74 -12.49 -14.82
CA HIS A 26 -13.86 -11.03 -14.99
C HIS A 26 -14.71 -10.35 -13.90
N GLN A 27 -15.52 -11.11 -13.15
CA GLN A 27 -16.37 -10.55 -12.10
C GLN A 27 -15.59 -10.31 -10.79
N ARG A 28 -14.47 -11.02 -10.58
CA ARG A 28 -13.53 -10.68 -9.49
C ARG A 28 -12.66 -9.52 -9.91
N ILE A 29 -12.90 -8.36 -9.31
CA ILE A 29 -12.20 -7.10 -9.58
C ILE A 29 -11.11 -6.83 -8.53
N GLU A 30 -11.31 -7.23 -7.29
CA GLU A 30 -10.33 -7.10 -6.21
C GLU A 30 -9.24 -8.17 -6.38
N ARG A 31 -8.08 -7.72 -6.88
CA ARG A 31 -6.95 -8.57 -7.26
C ARG A 31 -5.63 -7.96 -6.80
N LEU A 32 -5.56 -7.59 -5.52
CA LEU A 32 -4.35 -7.03 -4.94
C LEU A 32 -3.18 -7.99 -5.13
N GLU A 33 -2.05 -7.45 -5.59
CA GLU A 33 -0.80 -8.17 -5.75
C GLU A 33 0.22 -7.68 -4.73
N SER A 34 1.20 -8.53 -4.43
CA SER A 34 2.30 -8.15 -3.54
C SER A 34 3.21 -7.10 -4.19
N LYS A 35 3.96 -6.38 -3.36
CA LYS A 35 5.02 -5.46 -3.78
C LYS A 35 5.94 -6.10 -4.84
N ALA A 36 6.43 -7.32 -4.58
CA ALA A 36 7.33 -8.03 -5.48
C ALA A 36 6.75 -8.25 -6.90
N LYS A 37 5.45 -8.57 -7.01
CA LYS A 37 4.79 -8.72 -8.32
C LYS A 37 4.69 -7.37 -9.05
N TRP A 38 4.32 -6.32 -8.33
CA TRP A 38 4.26 -4.96 -8.88
C TRP A 38 5.63 -4.46 -9.34
N THR A 39 6.66 -4.62 -8.53
CA THR A 39 8.06 -4.31 -8.87
C THR A 39 8.49 -5.05 -10.15
N GLN A 40 8.17 -6.34 -10.26
CA GLN A 40 8.48 -7.12 -11.46
C GLN A 40 7.76 -6.59 -12.71
N ARG A 41 6.48 -6.21 -12.59
CA ARG A 41 5.72 -5.62 -13.72
C ARG A 41 6.32 -4.30 -14.17
N MET A 42 6.65 -3.41 -13.24
CA MET A 42 7.24 -2.10 -13.55
C MET A 42 8.58 -2.25 -14.27
N ARG A 43 9.47 -3.13 -13.78
CA ARG A 43 10.75 -3.42 -14.44
C ARG A 43 10.56 -3.98 -15.85
N LYS A 44 9.61 -4.90 -16.05
CA LYS A 44 9.28 -5.45 -17.38
C LYS A 44 8.73 -4.38 -18.34
N ALA A 45 8.15 -3.31 -17.81
CA ALA A 45 7.66 -2.17 -18.57
C ALA A 45 8.73 -1.06 -18.75
N CYS A 46 10.01 -1.36 -18.53
CA CYS A 46 11.12 -0.40 -18.67
C CYS A 46 11.00 0.79 -17.70
N PHE A 47 10.66 0.52 -16.44
CA PHE A 47 10.76 1.49 -15.35
C PHE A 47 11.85 1.08 -14.36
N GLN A 48 12.55 2.08 -13.84
CA GLN A 48 13.52 1.95 -12.76
C GLN A 48 12.93 2.52 -11.47
N SER A 49 13.12 1.80 -10.36
CA SER A 49 12.71 2.27 -9.03
C SER A 49 13.61 3.41 -8.58
N ILE A 50 13.05 4.38 -7.88
CA ILE A 50 13.80 5.47 -7.24
C ILE A 50 13.42 5.56 -5.77
N SER A 51 14.40 5.85 -4.92
CA SER A 51 14.18 6.00 -3.49
C SER A 51 13.42 7.29 -3.17
N PHE A 52 12.59 7.26 -2.13
CA PHE A 52 12.07 8.47 -1.50
C PHE A 52 13.20 9.24 -0.80
N SER A 53 13.11 10.57 -0.79
CA SER A 53 14.07 11.41 -0.06
C SER A 53 13.92 11.21 1.45
N GLU A 54 15.02 11.39 2.19
CA GLU A 54 14.99 11.29 3.66
C GLU A 54 14.00 12.28 4.29
N ASP A 55 13.85 13.47 3.71
CA ASP A 55 12.90 14.48 4.17
C ASP A 55 11.45 13.97 4.07
N THR A 56 11.09 13.35 2.93
CA THR A 56 9.75 12.75 2.76
C THR A 56 9.52 11.61 3.74
N VAL A 57 10.54 10.75 3.96
CA VAL A 57 10.43 9.65 4.93
C VAL A 57 10.24 10.19 6.35
N ALA A 58 10.98 11.24 6.72
CA ALA A 58 10.87 11.88 8.03
C ALA A 58 9.51 12.54 8.24
N GLU A 59 8.97 13.21 7.23
CA GLU A 59 7.64 13.84 7.28
C GLU A 59 6.53 12.81 7.51
N VAL A 60 6.54 11.71 6.75
CA VAL A 60 5.56 10.62 6.93
C VAL A 60 5.69 10.01 8.31
N LYS A 61 6.91 9.78 8.79
CA LYS A 61 7.13 9.23 10.13
C LYS A 61 6.58 10.15 11.22
N ALA A 62 6.87 11.46 11.14
CA ALA A 62 6.37 12.46 12.09
C ALA A 62 4.83 12.49 12.13
N MET A 63 4.19 12.47 10.98
CA MET A 63 2.72 12.41 10.87
C MET A 63 2.12 11.18 11.57
N LEU A 64 2.74 10.01 11.41
CA LEU A 64 2.26 8.78 12.03
C LEU A 64 2.45 8.79 13.56
N ASP A 65 3.60 9.29 14.01
CA ASP A 65 3.93 9.39 15.44
C ASP A 65 2.95 10.35 16.16
N GLU A 66 2.49 11.41 15.50
CA GLU A 66 1.54 12.38 16.08
C GLU A 66 0.09 11.88 16.10
N HIS A 67 -0.38 11.26 15.02
CA HIS A 67 -1.81 11.06 14.81
C HIS A 67 -2.29 9.62 14.83
N ALA A 68 -1.38 8.64 14.82
CA ALA A 68 -1.71 7.30 14.35
C ALA A 68 -1.11 6.19 15.23
N ALA A 69 -1.54 6.12 16.50
CA ALA A 69 -1.08 5.09 17.43
C ALA A 69 -1.24 3.66 16.86
N GLY A 70 -0.14 2.90 16.87
CA GLY A 70 -0.09 1.55 16.31
C GLY A 70 0.27 1.50 14.82
N TRP A 71 0.29 2.63 14.11
CA TRP A 71 0.92 2.70 12.80
C TRP A 71 2.44 2.81 12.90
N GLY A 72 3.13 2.43 11.84
CA GLY A 72 4.58 2.59 11.74
C GLY A 72 5.06 2.52 10.30
N LEU A 73 6.27 3.00 10.04
CA LEU A 73 6.89 3.06 8.73
C LEU A 73 8.17 2.21 8.69
N LYS A 74 8.31 1.34 7.69
CA LYS A 74 9.56 0.64 7.38
C LYS A 74 10.08 1.12 6.02
N LYS A 75 11.37 1.41 5.95
CA LYS A 75 12.08 1.65 4.69
C LYS A 75 12.71 0.34 4.23
N GLU A 76 12.44 -0.07 3.00
CA GLU A 76 13.05 -1.25 2.37
C GLU A 76 13.67 -0.85 1.04
N GLU A 77 15.00 -0.75 0.99
CA GLU A 77 15.73 -0.27 -0.20
C GLU A 77 15.19 1.10 -0.65
N ASP A 78 14.49 1.13 -1.78
CA ASP A 78 13.89 2.31 -2.41
C ASP A 78 12.42 2.55 -2.01
N ASP A 79 11.81 1.61 -1.28
CA ASP A 79 10.38 1.57 -1.02
C ASP A 79 10.02 1.91 0.43
N LEU A 80 8.77 2.31 0.62
CA LEU A 80 8.18 2.49 1.94
C LEU A 80 7.07 1.47 2.19
N LEU A 81 7.05 0.93 3.40
CA LEU A 81 6.00 0.06 3.90
C LEU A 81 5.34 0.67 5.11
N LEU A 82 4.05 0.93 4.98
CA LEU A 82 3.21 1.32 6.09
C LEU A 82 2.74 0.07 6.82
N THR A 83 2.81 0.10 8.15
CA THR A 83 2.48 -1.02 9.02
C THR A 83 1.41 -0.65 10.02
N TRP A 84 0.56 -1.61 10.36
CA TRP A 84 -0.37 -1.52 11.49
C TRP A 84 -0.02 -2.64 12.48
N LYS A 85 0.34 -2.25 13.70
CA LYS A 85 0.81 -3.13 14.78
C LYS A 85 1.91 -4.10 14.32
N GLY A 86 2.83 -3.60 13.50
CA GLY A 86 3.96 -4.36 12.95
C GLY A 86 3.66 -5.16 11.68
N HIS A 87 2.39 -5.32 11.30
CA HIS A 87 1.99 -5.99 10.05
C HIS A 87 2.02 -5.02 8.88
N ASN A 88 2.66 -5.42 7.77
CA ASN A 88 2.70 -4.62 6.55
C ASN A 88 1.29 -4.55 5.93
N VAL A 89 0.79 -3.35 5.64
CA VAL A 89 -0.57 -3.15 5.11
C VAL A 89 -0.61 -2.37 3.80
N VAL A 90 0.33 -1.46 3.57
CA VAL A 90 0.45 -0.68 2.34
C VAL A 90 1.93 -0.58 1.96
N PHE A 91 2.23 -0.63 0.66
CA PHE A 91 3.53 -0.28 0.13
C PHE A 91 3.43 0.95 -0.76
N ALA A 92 4.48 1.77 -0.78
CA ALA A 92 4.65 2.88 -1.70
C ALA A 92 6.01 2.74 -2.40
N THR A 93 6.00 2.92 -3.71
CA THR A 93 7.15 2.78 -4.61
C THR A 93 7.13 3.94 -5.58
N ALA A 94 8.29 4.50 -5.94
CA ALA A 94 8.41 5.56 -6.95
C ALA A 94 9.22 5.07 -8.16
N TRP A 95 8.84 5.52 -9.35
CA TRP A 95 9.37 4.98 -10.60
C TRP A 95 9.62 6.09 -11.63
N VAL A 96 10.68 5.93 -12.41
CA VAL A 96 10.95 6.73 -13.61
C VAL A 96 11.13 5.82 -14.82
N PRO A 97 10.84 6.28 -16.05
CA PRO A 97 11.21 5.53 -17.24
C PRO A 97 12.71 5.23 -17.21
N SER A 98 13.09 3.97 -17.40
CA SER A 98 14.50 3.66 -17.60
C SER A 98 14.91 4.30 -18.93
N HIS A 99 15.88 5.23 -18.89
CA HIS A 99 16.51 5.69 -20.12
C HIS A 99 17.06 4.46 -20.85
N LEU A 100 16.61 4.24 -22.11
CA LEU A 100 17.25 3.27 -22.99
C LEU A 100 18.69 3.72 -23.28
#